data_AF-A0A821NU23-F1
#
_entry.id   AF-A0A821NU23-F1
#
_cell.length_a   1.000
_cell.length_b   1.000
_cell.length_c   1.000
_cell.angle_alpha   90.00
_cell.angle_beta   90.00
_cell.angle_gamma   90.00
#
_symmetry.space_group_name_H-M   'P 1'
#
loop_
_entity.id
_entity.type
_entity.pdbx_description
1 polymer ?
#
loop_
_entity_poly.entity_id
_entity_poly.type
_entity_poly.pdbx_seq_one_letter_code
_entity_poly.pdbx_strand_id
1 'polypeptide(L)'
;QCNRGWSGRYCTIPHTSICSSDSIYIGVSAYNRSVCVCPINKFGYRCLLVDTICQMNNNLTCQHGGQCIPADEYTILNQKFRCICPKGYIGDLCEIIDNKIILSFNNDIVLSQSIFIHFIEVINNNEPKRTTTFRTIPFIQKSLIIHWSKPFHLVFIELYNKIYYLAVIQNIYNRSTTTINKMINPLDRCQH
;
A
#
# COMPACT_ATOMS: atom_id res chain seq x y z
N GLN A 1 -0.70 2.55 -39.31
CA GLN A 1 -1.14 1.99 -38.01
C GLN A 1 -2.53 1.42 -38.24
N CYS A 2 -2.77 0.12 -37.99
CA CYS A 2 -4.06 -0.52 -38.30
C CYS A 2 -5.10 -0.30 -37.19
N ASN A 3 -6.38 -0.41 -37.55
CA ASN A 3 -7.49 -0.40 -36.58
C ASN A 3 -7.46 -1.64 -35.67
N ARG A 4 -8.06 -1.55 -34.47
CA ARG A 4 -8.19 -2.68 -33.54
C ARG A 4 -8.82 -3.88 -34.26
N GLY A 5 -8.16 -5.04 -34.19
CA GLY A 5 -8.60 -6.28 -34.86
C GLY A 5 -8.04 -6.51 -36.27
N TRP A 6 -7.18 -5.63 -36.79
CA TRP A 6 -6.61 -5.75 -38.14
C TRP A 6 -5.08 -5.74 -38.12
N SER A 7 -4.47 -6.56 -38.98
CA SER A 7 -3.02 -6.75 -39.05
C SER A 7 -2.52 -6.89 -40.50
N GLY A 8 -1.19 -6.98 -40.67
CA GLY A 8 -0.52 -7.07 -41.97
C GLY A 8 -0.06 -5.71 -42.53
N ARG A 9 0.82 -5.75 -43.55
CA ARG A 9 1.40 -4.55 -44.20
C ARG A 9 0.35 -3.58 -44.72
N TYR A 10 -0.80 -4.12 -45.12
CA TYR A 10 -1.95 -3.37 -45.68
C TYR A 10 -3.18 -3.39 -44.77
N CYS A 11 -3.06 -3.86 -43.52
CA CYS A 11 -4.19 -3.96 -42.58
C CYS A 11 -5.37 -4.81 -43.10
N THR A 12 -5.14 -5.79 -43.97
CA THR A 12 -6.16 -6.63 -44.61
C THR A 12 -6.38 -7.97 -43.91
N ILE A 13 -5.57 -8.31 -42.90
CA ILE A 13 -5.67 -9.58 -42.18
C ILE A 13 -6.56 -9.34 -40.95
N PRO A 14 -7.82 -9.83 -40.96
CA PRO A 14 -8.67 -9.77 -39.78
C PRO A 14 -8.09 -10.72 -38.73
N HIS A 15 -7.82 -10.19 -37.54
CA HIS A 15 -7.35 -10.97 -36.41
C HIS A 15 -8.49 -11.07 -35.39
N THR A 16 -9.15 -12.23 -35.35
CA THR A 16 -10.12 -12.56 -34.30
C THR A 16 -9.36 -12.80 -33.00
N SER A 17 -9.50 -11.91 -32.02
CA SER A 17 -8.93 -12.12 -30.70
C SER A 17 -9.50 -13.40 -30.10
N ILE A 18 -8.64 -14.34 -29.72
CA ILE A 18 -9.05 -15.60 -29.09
C ILE A 18 -9.06 -15.47 -27.55
N CYS A 19 -8.87 -14.25 -27.04
CA CYS A 19 -8.89 -13.95 -25.62
C CYS A 19 -10.33 -14.00 -25.07
N SER A 20 -10.46 -14.24 -23.76
CA SER A 20 -11.73 -14.12 -23.04
C SER A 20 -12.34 -12.73 -23.21
N SER A 21 -13.68 -12.65 -23.20
CA SER A 21 -14.42 -11.40 -23.47
C SER A 21 -14.13 -10.27 -22.47
N ASP A 22 -13.73 -10.61 -21.26
CA ASP A 22 -13.37 -9.70 -20.16
C ASP A 22 -11.86 -9.43 -20.05
N SER A 23 -11.07 -9.88 -21.02
CA SER A 23 -9.61 -9.70 -21.04
C SER A 23 -9.18 -8.62 -22.04
N ILE A 24 -7.99 -8.06 -21.83
CA ILE A 24 -7.45 -7.01 -22.69
C ILE A 24 -6.54 -7.63 -23.74
N TYR A 25 -6.90 -7.48 -25.01
CA TYR A 25 -6.06 -7.89 -26.12
C TYR A 25 -5.00 -6.81 -26.43
N ILE A 26 -3.72 -7.16 -26.32
CA ILE A 26 -2.60 -6.24 -26.61
C ILE A 26 -2.19 -6.33 -28.08
N GLY A 27 -2.20 -7.53 -28.66
CA GLY A 27 -1.65 -7.74 -29.99
C GLY A 27 -1.27 -9.18 -30.25
N VAL A 28 -0.36 -9.39 -31.18
CA VAL A 28 0.11 -10.72 -31.59
C VAL A 28 1.61 -10.81 -31.35
N SER A 29 2.05 -11.92 -30.78
CA SER A 29 3.46 -12.27 -30.59
C SER A 29 4.15 -12.68 -31.91
N ALA A 30 5.48 -12.79 -31.89
CA ALA A 30 6.28 -13.23 -33.04
C ALA A 30 5.87 -14.60 -33.63
N TYR A 31 5.21 -15.45 -32.85
CA TYR A 31 4.72 -16.76 -33.26
C TYR A 31 3.25 -16.75 -33.72
N ASN A 32 2.72 -15.58 -34.09
CA ASN A 32 1.33 -15.39 -34.52
C ASN A 32 0.28 -15.80 -33.46
N ARG A 33 0.62 -15.70 -32.16
CA ARG A 33 -0.31 -15.97 -31.04
C ARG A 33 -0.78 -14.67 -30.41
N SER A 34 -2.09 -14.56 -30.16
CA SER A 34 -2.70 -13.45 -29.44
C SER A 34 -2.08 -13.30 -28.03
N VAL A 35 -1.79 -12.07 -27.64
CA VAL A 35 -1.31 -11.69 -26.30
C VAL A 35 -2.48 -11.06 -25.55
N CYS A 36 -2.88 -11.72 -24.46
CA CYS A 36 -4.02 -11.34 -23.65
C CYS A 36 -3.54 -10.95 -22.24
N VAL A 37 -4.03 -9.84 -21.69
CA VAL A 37 -3.89 -9.51 -20.27
C VAL A 37 -5.12 -10.01 -19.55
N CYS A 38 -4.91 -10.94 -18.62
CA CYS A 38 -5.99 -11.54 -17.88
C CYS A 38 -6.43 -10.67 -16.70
N PRO A 39 -7.72 -10.70 -16.34
CA PRO A 39 -8.17 -10.19 -15.06
C PRO A 39 -7.56 -11.03 -13.91
N ILE A 40 -7.53 -10.46 -12.70
CA ILE A 40 -6.80 -10.97 -11.53
C ILE A 40 -7.13 -12.44 -11.16
N ASN A 41 -8.32 -12.93 -11.50
CA ASN A 41 -8.76 -14.30 -11.18
C ASN A 41 -8.77 -15.23 -12.39
N LYS A 42 -8.13 -14.86 -13.51
CA LYS A 42 -8.03 -15.72 -14.68
C LYS A 42 -6.60 -15.82 -15.16
N PHE A 43 -6.30 -16.96 -15.75
CA PHE A 43 -4.96 -17.25 -16.22
C PHE A 43 -5.00 -18.10 -17.51
N GLY A 44 -3.80 -18.42 -17.99
CA GLY A 44 -3.59 -19.10 -19.25
C GLY A 44 -3.59 -18.15 -20.46
N TYR A 45 -3.11 -18.66 -21.58
CA TYR A 45 -2.83 -17.89 -22.80
C TYR A 45 -4.03 -17.14 -23.41
N ARG A 46 -5.26 -17.56 -23.09
CA ARG A 46 -6.52 -16.92 -23.52
C ARG A 46 -7.31 -16.30 -22.36
N CYS A 47 -6.82 -16.38 -21.13
CA CYS A 47 -7.56 -15.95 -19.94
C CYS A 47 -8.91 -16.67 -19.77
N LEU A 48 -9.00 -17.95 -20.16
CA LEU A 48 -10.22 -18.76 -20.05
C LEU A 48 -10.23 -19.63 -18.79
N LEU A 49 -9.06 -19.86 -18.17
CA LEU A 49 -8.95 -20.62 -16.93
C LEU A 49 -9.20 -19.68 -15.76
N VAL A 50 -10.03 -20.09 -14.80
CA VAL A 50 -10.40 -19.30 -13.63
C VAL A 50 -9.69 -19.86 -12.41
N ASP A 51 -9.06 -18.99 -11.64
CA ASP A 51 -8.53 -19.32 -10.34
C ASP A 51 -9.66 -19.20 -9.28
N THR A 52 -9.95 -20.31 -8.61
CA THR A 52 -10.99 -20.39 -7.59
C THR A 52 -10.47 -20.16 -6.18
N ILE A 53 -9.15 -19.99 -5.97
CA ILE A 53 -8.54 -19.80 -4.65
C ILE A 53 -9.12 -18.57 -3.95
N CYS A 54 -9.27 -17.46 -4.69
CA CYS A 54 -9.89 -16.24 -4.16
C CYS A 54 -11.44 -16.27 -4.17
N GLN A 55 -12.06 -17.32 -4.72
CA GLN A 55 -13.52 -17.47 -4.82
C GLN A 55 -14.09 -18.46 -3.79
N MET A 56 -13.27 -19.33 -3.21
CA MET A 56 -13.71 -20.27 -2.19
C MET A 56 -13.88 -19.57 -0.83
N ASN A 57 -15.15 -19.35 -0.50
CA ASN A 57 -15.70 -18.96 0.80
C ASN A 57 -15.51 -17.49 1.22
N ASN A 58 -16.63 -16.78 1.12
CA ASN A 58 -16.98 -15.40 1.45
C ASN A 58 -16.50 -14.80 2.80
N ASN A 59 -15.61 -15.43 3.58
CA ASN A 59 -15.18 -14.93 4.90
C ASN A 59 -13.72 -15.17 5.28
N LEU A 60 -12.86 -15.78 4.43
CA LEU A 60 -11.53 -16.25 4.87
C LEU A 60 -10.32 -15.80 4.04
N THR A 61 -10.48 -15.13 2.90
CA THR A 61 -9.31 -14.78 2.07
C THR A 61 -8.61 -13.52 2.53
N CYS A 62 -9.31 -12.39 2.66
CA CYS A 62 -8.72 -11.15 3.19
C CYS A 62 -9.76 -10.40 4.04
N GLN A 63 -9.40 -10.04 5.26
CA GLN A 63 -10.24 -9.29 6.20
C GLN A 63 -10.28 -7.80 5.85
N HIS A 64 -11.22 -7.08 6.47
CA HIS A 64 -11.34 -5.62 6.40
C HIS A 64 -11.37 -5.02 4.98
N GLY A 65 -11.89 -5.76 4.00
CA GLY A 65 -11.97 -5.32 2.61
C GLY A 65 -10.65 -5.42 1.83
N GLY A 66 -9.71 -6.26 2.29
CA GLY A 66 -8.52 -6.62 1.53
C GLY A 66 -8.84 -7.28 0.21
N GLN A 67 -8.03 -7.01 -0.81
CA GLN A 67 -8.17 -7.60 -2.14
C GLN A 67 -7.31 -8.86 -2.23
N CYS A 68 -7.94 -10.00 -2.48
CA CYS A 68 -7.25 -11.27 -2.71
C CYS A 68 -6.64 -11.32 -4.12
N ILE A 69 -5.40 -11.79 -4.21
CA ILE A 69 -4.70 -12.06 -5.46
C ILE A 69 -4.16 -13.49 -5.38
N PRO A 70 -4.47 -14.36 -6.37
CA PRO A 70 -3.89 -15.69 -6.41
C PRO A 70 -2.37 -15.62 -6.61
N ALA A 71 -1.63 -16.50 -5.94
CA ALA A 71 -0.19 -16.61 -6.09
C ALA A 71 0.14 -17.67 -7.15
N ASP A 72 1.10 -17.38 -8.04
CA ASP A 72 1.53 -18.34 -9.05
C ASP A 72 2.08 -19.63 -8.41
N GLU A 73 1.83 -20.78 -9.05
CA GLU A 73 2.25 -22.12 -8.63
C GLU A 73 3.76 -22.28 -8.36
N TYR A 74 4.59 -21.35 -8.83
CA TYR A 74 6.05 -21.37 -8.66
C TYR A 74 6.53 -20.78 -7.32
N THR A 75 5.62 -20.27 -6.50
CA THR A 75 5.99 -19.74 -5.17
C THR A 75 6.12 -20.89 -4.18
N ILE A 76 7.37 -21.24 -3.82
CA ILE A 76 7.80 -22.36 -2.95
C ILE A 76 7.25 -22.27 -1.50
N LEU A 77 6.45 -21.25 -1.18
CA LEU A 77 5.81 -21.03 0.11
C LEU A 77 4.36 -21.50 0.00
N ASN A 78 3.88 -22.31 0.96
CA ASN A 78 2.53 -22.91 1.03
C ASN A 78 1.32 -21.92 0.97
N GLN A 79 1.53 -20.64 0.65
CA GLN A 79 0.50 -19.63 0.48
C GLN A 79 0.07 -19.55 -0.99
N LYS A 80 -1.14 -20.05 -1.26
CA LYS A 80 -1.76 -20.08 -2.60
C LYS A 80 -2.34 -18.72 -3.03
N PHE A 81 -2.36 -17.73 -2.14
CA PHE A 81 -2.86 -16.39 -2.41
C PHE A 81 -2.17 -15.35 -1.53
N ARG A 82 -2.34 -14.08 -1.88
CA ARG A 82 -1.85 -12.92 -1.14
C ARG A 82 -2.94 -11.86 -1.03
N CYS A 83 -2.98 -11.16 0.10
CA CYS A 83 -3.85 -10.01 0.29
C CYS A 83 -3.14 -8.68 0.02
N ILE A 84 -3.83 -7.81 -0.72
CA ILE A 84 -3.55 -6.37 -0.74
C ILE A 84 -4.45 -5.71 0.30
N CYS A 85 -3.84 -5.23 1.37
CA CYS A 85 -4.58 -4.60 2.46
C CYS A 85 -4.90 -3.13 2.17
N PRO A 86 -6.11 -2.68 2.53
CA PRO A 86 -6.44 -1.27 2.46
C PRO A 86 -5.63 -0.46 3.47
N LYS A 87 -5.59 0.86 3.28
CA LYS A 87 -4.88 1.76 4.21
C LYS A 87 -5.41 1.58 5.63
N GLY A 88 -4.51 1.39 6.58
CA GLY A 88 -4.86 1.19 7.98
C GLY A 88 -4.97 -0.27 8.41
N TYR A 89 -4.69 -1.22 7.52
CA TYR A 89 -4.73 -2.65 7.81
C TYR A 89 -3.47 -3.32 7.25
N ILE A 90 -2.95 -4.30 7.98
CA ILE A 90 -1.75 -5.08 7.67
C ILE A 90 -1.93 -6.52 8.17
N GLY A 91 -0.93 -7.37 7.94
CA GLY A 91 -1.01 -8.81 8.18
C GLY A 91 -1.24 -9.57 6.87
N ASP A 92 -1.08 -10.89 6.92
CA ASP A 92 -1.18 -11.74 5.74
C ASP A 92 -2.62 -11.78 5.19
N LEU A 93 -3.60 -11.58 6.08
CA LEU A 93 -5.02 -11.55 5.80
C LEU A 93 -5.62 -10.17 6.10
N CYS A 94 -4.82 -9.12 6.26
CA CYS A 94 -5.28 -7.79 6.65
C CYS A 94 -6.02 -7.76 8.01
N GLU A 95 -5.67 -8.69 8.89
CA GLU A 95 -6.29 -8.90 10.20
C GLU A 95 -5.81 -7.91 11.26
N ILE A 96 -4.63 -7.32 11.06
CA ILE A 96 -4.01 -6.40 12.01
C ILE A 96 -4.38 -4.97 11.61
N ILE A 97 -4.95 -4.21 12.55
CA ILE A 97 -5.32 -2.82 12.35
C ILE A 97 -4.13 -1.93 12.76
N ASP A 98 -3.79 -0.96 11.91
CA ASP A 98 -2.74 0.02 12.18
C ASP A 98 -3.16 1.01 13.27
N ASN A 99 -2.19 1.49 14.04
CA ASN A 99 -2.39 2.66 14.89
C ASN A 99 -2.64 3.89 14.01
N LYS A 100 -3.65 4.68 14.38
CA LYS A 100 -4.03 5.90 13.65
C LYS A 100 -3.51 7.11 14.40
N ILE A 101 -2.50 7.78 13.83
CA ILE A 101 -1.94 9.00 14.39
C ILE A 101 -2.40 10.18 13.54
N ILE A 102 -3.15 11.07 14.17
CA ILE A 102 -3.64 12.31 13.56
C ILE A 102 -2.77 13.44 14.11
N LEU A 103 -2.00 14.04 13.22
CA LEU A 103 -1.17 15.21 13.51
C LEU A 103 -1.87 16.42 12.94
N SER A 104 -2.08 17.44 13.76
CA SER A 104 -2.54 18.76 13.33
C SER A 104 -1.46 19.78 13.66
N PHE A 105 -1.35 20.84 12.86
CA PHE A 105 -0.29 21.83 13.01
C PHE A 105 -0.88 23.19 13.35
N ASN A 106 -0.34 23.83 14.37
CA ASN A 106 -0.66 25.21 14.70
C ASN A 106 -0.26 26.14 13.53
N ASN A 107 -0.96 27.27 13.40
CA ASN A 107 -0.74 28.27 12.35
C ASN A 107 0.68 28.86 12.36
N ASP A 108 1.33 28.88 13.52
CA ASP A 108 2.68 29.41 13.69
C ASP A 108 3.78 28.44 13.21
N ILE A 109 3.41 27.24 12.77
CA ILE A 109 4.34 26.24 12.25
C ILE A 109 4.35 26.32 10.72
N VAL A 110 5.52 26.66 10.19
CA VAL A 110 5.75 26.63 8.74
C VAL A 110 5.95 25.18 8.29
N LEU A 111 4.96 24.66 7.59
CA LEU A 111 5.04 23.32 6.98
C LEU A 111 5.82 23.37 5.67
N SER A 112 6.53 22.28 5.41
CA SER A 112 7.22 22.07 4.13
C SER A 112 6.44 21.09 3.26
N GLN A 113 6.78 21.00 1.98
CA GLN A 113 6.11 20.10 1.03
C GLN A 113 6.16 18.64 1.48
N SER A 114 7.23 18.26 2.18
CA SER A 114 7.48 16.90 2.66
C SER A 114 7.83 16.93 4.13
N ILE A 115 7.13 16.15 4.94
CA ILE A 115 7.43 15.98 6.36
C ILE A 115 7.98 14.58 6.58
N PHE A 116 9.06 14.49 7.35
CA PHE A 116 9.59 13.21 7.80
C PHE A 116 9.06 12.90 9.19
N ILE A 117 8.68 11.65 9.41
CA ILE A 117 8.18 11.15 10.69
C ILE A 117 9.09 10.01 11.12
N HIS A 118 9.68 10.16 12.30
CA HIS A 118 10.58 9.18 12.89
C HIS A 118 9.87 8.47 14.03
N PHE A 119 9.74 7.17 13.90
CA PHE A 119 9.24 6.27 14.93
C PHE A 119 10.43 5.64 15.63
N ILE A 120 10.48 5.76 16.95
CA ILE A 120 11.55 5.18 17.76
C ILE A 120 10.94 4.16 18.73
N GLU A 121 11.40 2.92 18.61
CA GLU A 121 11.12 1.85 19.55
C GLU A 121 12.27 1.76 20.56
N VAL A 122 11.98 2.08 21.83
CA VAL A 122 12.90 1.85 22.93
C VAL A 122 12.76 0.39 23.39
N ILE A 123 13.87 -0.34 23.40
CA ILE A 123 13.92 -1.74 23.80
C ILE A 123 14.84 -1.82 25.02
N ASN A 124 14.37 -2.43 26.12
CA ASN A 124 15.20 -2.58 27.31
C ASN A 124 16.52 -3.31 26.97
N ASN A 125 17.63 -2.75 27.45
CA ASN A 125 18.99 -3.27 27.28
C ASN A 125 19.49 -3.41 25.83
N ASN A 126 18.83 -2.79 24.85
CA ASN A 126 19.24 -2.77 23.45
C ASN A 126 19.22 -1.35 22.88
N GLU A 127 19.91 -1.15 21.75
CA GLU A 127 19.85 0.12 21.02
C GLU A 127 18.42 0.39 20.52
N PRO A 128 17.96 1.66 20.61
CA PRO A 128 16.64 2.02 20.14
C PRO A 128 16.55 1.86 18.62
N LYS A 129 15.47 1.23 18.14
CA LYS A 129 15.24 1.06 16.70
C LYS A 129 14.51 2.28 16.15
N ARG A 130 15.13 2.95 15.17
CA ARG A 130 14.53 4.08 14.46
C ARG A 130 14.03 3.67 13.09
N THR A 131 12.76 3.92 12.79
CA THR A 131 12.20 3.83 11.45
C THR A 131 11.71 5.20 11.01
N THR A 132 12.00 5.60 9.78
CA THR A 132 11.58 6.90 9.24
C THR A 132 10.65 6.67 8.06
N THR A 133 9.57 7.44 8.00
CA THR A 133 8.67 7.54 6.86
C THR A 133 8.50 9.00 6.48
N PHE A 134 7.95 9.28 5.31
CA PHE A 134 7.64 10.64 4.90
C PHE A 134 6.23 10.75 4.35
N ARG A 135 5.68 11.96 4.44
CA ARG A 135 4.38 12.31 3.91
C ARG A 135 4.47 13.66 3.21
N THR A 136 3.89 13.74 2.03
CA THR A 136 3.66 15.01 1.36
C THR A 136 2.41 15.64 1.93
N ILE A 137 2.49 16.93 2.26
CA ILE A 137 1.34 17.69 2.73
C ILE A 137 0.83 18.56 1.59
N PRO A 138 -0.45 18.39 1.16
CA PRO A 138 -1.09 19.35 0.28
C PRO A 138 -1.10 20.71 0.98
N PHE A 139 -0.70 21.79 0.29
CA PHE A 139 -0.57 23.14 0.86
C PHE A 139 -1.79 23.64 1.67
N ILE A 140 -2.97 23.08 1.42
CA ILE A 140 -4.24 23.47 2.04
C ILE A 140 -4.50 22.71 3.36
N GLN A 141 -3.92 21.51 3.55
CA GLN A 141 -4.22 20.65 4.69
C GLN A 141 -3.23 20.89 5.84
N LYS A 142 -3.76 21.34 7.00
CA LYS A 142 -3.00 21.50 8.26
C LYS A 142 -3.03 20.25 9.15
N SER A 143 -3.47 19.13 8.60
CA SER A 143 -3.50 17.87 9.31
C SER A 143 -3.04 16.72 8.42
N LEU A 144 -2.47 15.71 9.07
CA LEU A 144 -1.95 14.51 8.47
C LEU A 144 -2.47 13.30 9.25
N ILE A 145 -2.86 12.27 8.53
CA ILE A 145 -3.21 10.96 9.10
C ILE A 145 -2.12 9.97 8.74
N ILE A 146 -1.57 9.32 9.75
CA ILE A 146 -0.56 8.27 9.63
C ILE A 146 -1.16 6.99 10.17
N HIS A 147 -1.03 5.93 9.37
CA HIS A 147 -1.31 4.57 9.78
C HIS A 147 0.03 3.87 10.02
N TRP A 148 0.21 3.33 11.22
CA TRP A 148 1.48 2.73 11.65
C TRP A 148 1.29 1.41 12.38
N SER A 149 1.93 0.35 11.87
CA SER A 149 1.80 -1.02 12.35
C SER A 149 2.85 -1.45 13.37
N LYS A 150 4.04 -0.85 13.32
CA LYS A 150 5.19 -1.30 14.11
C LYS A 150 5.14 -0.72 15.52
N PRO A 151 5.70 -1.41 16.52
CA PRO A 151 5.85 -0.84 17.86
C PRO A 151 6.66 0.46 17.83
N PHE A 152 6.27 1.41 18.70
CA PHE A 152 6.97 2.67 18.89
C PHE A 152 6.69 3.22 20.29
N HIS A 153 7.63 4.01 20.81
CA HIS A 153 7.52 4.70 22.10
C HIS A 153 7.61 6.22 21.93
N LEU A 154 8.39 6.67 20.95
CA LEU A 154 8.55 8.08 20.61
C LEU A 154 8.24 8.31 19.14
N VAL A 155 7.60 9.43 18.85
CA VAL A 155 7.40 9.91 17.48
C VAL A 155 7.91 11.33 17.37
N PHE A 156 8.85 11.54 16.45
CA PHE A 156 9.35 12.86 16.10
C PHE A 156 8.90 13.25 14.69
N ILE A 157 8.65 14.53 14.51
CA ILE A 157 8.36 15.14 13.23
C ILE A 157 9.55 16.01 12.85
N GLU A 158 10.14 15.74 11.69
CA GLU A 158 11.19 16.56 11.09
C GLU A 158 10.58 17.40 9.96
N LEU A 159 10.71 18.71 10.10
CA LEU A 159 10.33 19.72 9.11
C LEU A 159 11.57 20.27 8.40
N TYR A 160 11.36 21.28 7.55
CA TYR A 160 12.43 21.99 6.84
C TYR A 160 13.60 22.38 7.76
N ASN A 161 14.82 22.29 7.24
CA ASN A 161 16.07 22.57 7.97
C ASN A 161 16.31 21.71 9.22
N LYS A 162 15.84 20.45 9.24
CA LYS A 162 16.05 19.52 10.37
C LYS A 162 15.50 20.08 11.68
N ILE A 163 14.36 20.77 11.62
CA ILE A 163 13.66 21.21 12.82
C ILE A 163 12.79 20.05 13.31
N TYR A 164 13.08 19.59 14.52
CA TYR A 164 12.40 18.44 15.13
C TYR A 164 11.35 18.87 16.14
N TYR A 165 10.20 18.19 16.11
CA TYR A 165 9.11 18.33 17.07
C TYR A 165 8.78 16.97 17.69
N LEU A 166 8.60 16.94 19.01
CA LEU A 166 8.12 15.74 19.69
C LEU A 166 6.60 15.65 19.55
N ALA A 167 6.13 14.63 18.83
CA ALA A 167 4.70 14.44 18.59
C ALA A 167 4.04 13.52 19.62
N VAL A 168 4.69 12.40 19.93
CA VAL A 168 4.13 11.37 20.80
C VAL A 168 5.21 10.84 21.72
N ILE A 169 4.86 10.68 23.00
CA ILE A 169 5.63 9.94 23.99
C ILE A 169 4.68 8.99 24.72
N GLN A 170 5.04 7.71 24.80
CA GLN A 170 4.28 6.72 25.54
C GLN A 170 5.23 5.72 26.24
N ASN A 171 4.97 5.48 27.52
CA ASN A 171 5.80 4.62 28.37
C ASN A 171 5.56 3.13 28.13
N ILE A 172 4.34 2.76 27.74
CA ILE A 172 3.94 1.38 27.46
C ILE A 172 3.32 1.37 26.07
N TYR A 173 3.95 0.67 25.14
CA TYR A 173 3.31 0.37 23.85
C TYR A 173 2.21 -0.66 24.08
N ASN A 174 0.95 -0.22 24.10
CA ASN A 174 -0.18 -1.13 24.04
C ASN A 174 -0.45 -1.49 22.57
N ARG A 175 -0.46 -2.79 22.28
CA ARG A 175 -0.74 -3.34 20.94
C ARG A 175 -2.20 -3.14 20.51
N SER A 176 -3.05 -2.70 21.42
CA SER A 176 -4.43 -2.31 21.16
C SER A 176 -4.47 -1.11 20.22
N THR A 177 -5.32 -1.17 19.20
CA THR A 177 -5.52 -0.10 18.22
C THR A 177 -5.79 1.22 18.92
N THR A 178 -4.83 2.14 18.87
CA THR A 178 -4.96 3.43 19.53
C THR A 178 -5.04 4.52 18.48
N THR A 179 -6.08 5.35 18.57
CA THR A 179 -6.15 6.59 17.82
C THR A 179 -5.48 7.68 18.65
N ILE A 180 -4.35 8.20 18.16
CA ILE A 180 -3.60 9.28 18.80
C ILE A 180 -3.91 10.56 18.05
N ASN A 181 -4.42 11.58 18.75
CA ASN A 181 -4.62 12.90 18.18
C ASN A 181 -3.66 13.89 18.86
N LYS A 182 -2.80 14.54 18.07
CA LYS A 182 -1.83 15.51 18.56
C LYS A 182 -1.90 16.77 17.71
N MET A 183 -2.03 17.91 18.37
CA MET A 183 -1.74 19.21 17.80
C MET A 183 -0.29 19.59 18.12
N ILE A 184 0.51 19.81 17.08
CA ILE A 184 1.90 20.24 17.18
C ILE A 184 1.92 21.75 17.36
N ASN A 185 2.58 22.17 18.43
CA ASN A 185 2.78 23.55 18.82
C ASN A 185 4.26 23.93 18.76
N PRO A 186 4.59 25.24 18.68
CA PRO A 186 5.97 25.71 18.76
C PRO A 186 6.73 25.22 20.01
N LEU A 187 6.03 25.00 21.13
CA LEU A 187 6.58 24.48 22.38
C LEU A 187 6.99 23.00 22.29
N ASP A 188 6.43 22.24 21.34
CA ASP A 188 6.81 20.83 21.11
C ASP A 188 8.17 20.71 20.38
N ARG A 189 8.77 21.83 19.97
CA ARG A 189 10.05 21.87 19.28
C ARG A 189 11.17 21.39 20.21
N CYS A 190 11.95 20.42 19.76
CA CYS A 190 13.12 19.96 20.48
C CYS A 190 14.19 21.06 20.51
N GLN A 191 14.68 21.38 21.70
CA GLN A 191 15.84 22.26 21.86
C GLN A 191 17.13 21.50 21.54
N HIS A 192 18.11 22.22 20.98
CA HIS A 192 19.40 21.68 20.56
C HIS A 192 20.28 21.26 21.73
#